data_AF-G3AQ35-F1
#
_entry.id   AF-G3AQ35-F1
#
_cell.length_a   1.000
_cell.length_b   1.000
_cell.length_c   1.000
_cell.angle_alpha   90.00
_cell.angle_beta   90.00
_cell.angle_gamma   90.00
#
_symmetry.space_group_name_H-M   'P 1'
#
loop_
_entity.id
_entity.type
_entity.pdbx_description
1 polymer ?
#
loop_
_entity_poly.entity_id
_entity_poly.type
_entity_poly.pdbx_seq_one_letter_code
_entity_poly.pdbx_strand_id
1 'polypeptide(L)'
;MAQLTPISGFVNTPITRTICILSTFLALSLSILQWKHYVKLSIDPYIIEYSQFWRILTYQLAVVNESDFLLTILLWFQFKVLERFYGSRKYLSIIVLFAVYNAVACLLLMSIGQLLWYYANYFVKSTILHYDPSEIHYTDTILNEIIPGPLGVLSSLYVSYGSYIPLMYHFKILLTEPETNEEGQPVEESGSSKELNLTNKFPVHVLYTLLILNNGFESIVPCTVGLILGRLHTYDLLPGGKSWFIPNPIFQFIAHPLRRINNWIGGAQRRLTRRRSYQSLSTEVPPVQEETSRDQFDNNEEPEENDEVLDEERQRERQIRAETPVRPLGSQFLDTFRT
;
A
#
# COMPACT_ATOMS: atom_id res chain seq x y z
N MET A 1 11.84 35.50 4.83
CA MET A 1 12.56 34.34 4.27
C MET A 1 11.56 33.20 4.24
N ALA A 2 11.24 32.65 3.08
CA ALA A 2 10.32 31.51 3.00
C ALA A 2 11.00 30.32 3.69
N GLN A 3 10.49 29.92 4.86
CA GLN A 3 10.82 28.62 5.43
C GLN A 3 10.36 27.59 4.41
N LEU A 4 11.31 26.99 3.70
CA LEU A 4 11.09 25.77 2.95
C LEU A 4 10.84 24.69 4.00
N THR A 5 9.59 24.55 4.44
CA THR A 5 9.19 23.37 5.20
C THR A 5 9.55 22.16 4.34
N PRO A 6 10.22 21.14 4.90
CA PRO A 6 10.56 19.96 4.13
C PRO A 6 9.27 19.39 3.56
N ILE A 7 9.16 19.33 2.23
CA ILE A 7 7.96 18.82 1.55
C ILE A 7 7.81 17.37 1.99
N SER A 8 6.89 17.14 2.94
CA SER A 8 6.64 15.81 3.47
C SER A 8 6.17 14.90 2.33
N GLY A 9 6.87 13.78 2.15
CA GLY A 9 6.56 12.83 1.09
C GLY A 9 5.16 12.21 1.18
N PHE A 10 4.52 12.30 2.37
CA PHE A 10 3.25 11.66 2.72
C PHE A 10 2.11 12.64 3.02
N VAL A 11 2.17 13.89 2.52
CA VAL A 11 1.06 14.84 2.68
C VAL A 11 -0.23 14.26 2.10
N ASN A 12 -1.29 14.27 2.92
CA ASN A 12 -2.64 13.76 2.60
C ASN A 12 -2.70 12.28 2.19
N THR A 13 -1.75 11.45 2.64
CA THR A 13 -1.72 10.00 2.34
C THR A 13 -1.47 9.16 3.60
N PRO A 14 -2.38 9.19 4.59
CA PRO A 14 -2.20 8.47 5.85
C PRO A 14 -2.12 6.95 5.67
N ILE A 15 -2.87 6.37 4.74
CA ILE A 15 -2.89 4.90 4.58
C ILE A 15 -1.59 4.41 4.00
N THR A 16 -1.10 5.04 2.94
CA THR A 16 0.17 4.64 2.31
C THR A 16 1.30 4.74 3.33
N ARG A 17 1.33 5.78 4.16
CA ARG A 17 2.28 5.91 5.28
C ARG A 17 2.18 4.70 6.23
N THR A 18 0.97 4.34 6.65
CA THR A 18 0.75 3.22 7.59
C THR A 18 1.08 1.86 6.99
N ILE A 19 0.80 1.64 5.70
CA ILE A 19 1.16 0.41 4.98
C ILE A 19 2.68 0.27 4.88
N CYS A 20 3.40 1.35 4.54
CA CYS A 20 4.86 1.31 4.51
C CYS A 20 5.43 0.98 5.89
N ILE A 21 4.95 1.63 6.95
CA ILE A 21 5.39 1.36 8.34
C ILE A 21 5.07 -0.09 8.74
N LEU A 22 3.85 -0.56 8.45
CA LEU A 22 3.41 -1.90 8.79
C LEU A 22 4.18 -2.97 8.02
N SER A 23 4.45 -2.75 6.73
CA SER A 23 5.27 -3.64 5.90
C SER A 23 6.70 -3.72 6.43
N THR A 24 7.31 -2.60 6.84
CA THR A 24 8.64 -2.57 7.47
C THR A 24 8.65 -3.31 8.79
N PHE A 25 7.69 -3.02 9.66
CA PHE A 25 7.59 -3.67 10.96
C PHE A 25 7.40 -5.18 10.81
N LEU A 26 6.56 -5.61 9.87
CA LEU A 26 6.31 -7.03 9.62
C LEU A 26 7.54 -7.74 9.05
N ALA A 27 8.24 -7.14 8.07
CA ALA A 27 9.49 -7.70 7.54
C ALA A 27 10.57 -7.84 8.62
N LEU A 28 10.76 -6.80 9.45
CA LEU A 28 11.68 -6.85 10.59
C LEU A 28 11.29 -7.92 11.61
N SER A 29 10.01 -8.01 11.94
CA SER A 29 9.50 -9.01 12.88
C SER A 29 9.76 -10.43 12.37
N LEU A 30 9.51 -10.70 11.10
CA LEU A 30 9.80 -12.02 10.50
C LEU A 30 11.29 -12.36 10.53
N SER A 31 12.16 -11.37 10.29
CA SER A 31 13.61 -11.55 10.28
C SER A 31 14.15 -11.81 11.69
N ILE A 32 13.72 -11.03 12.69
CA ILE A 32 14.16 -11.15 14.08
C ILE A 32 13.65 -12.45 14.71
N LEU A 33 12.37 -12.79 14.51
CA LEU A 33 11.75 -13.98 15.11
C LEU A 33 12.03 -15.27 14.33
N GLN A 34 12.72 -15.20 13.18
CA GLN A 34 13.01 -16.33 12.29
C GLN A 34 11.73 -17.07 11.82
N TRP A 35 10.63 -16.34 11.63
CA TRP A 35 9.31 -16.89 11.27
C TRP A 35 9.08 -17.02 9.76
N LYS A 36 10.13 -16.91 8.94
CA LYS A 36 10.05 -16.98 7.47
C LYS A 36 9.31 -18.23 6.98
N HIS A 37 9.47 -19.36 7.65
CA HIS A 37 8.83 -20.62 7.30
C HIS A 37 7.29 -20.62 7.41
N TYR A 38 6.70 -19.74 8.21
CA TYR A 38 5.25 -19.65 8.40
C TYR A 38 4.53 -18.92 7.26
N VAL A 39 5.27 -18.17 6.42
CA VAL A 39 4.69 -17.37 5.34
C VAL A 39 4.78 -18.07 3.99
N LYS A 40 5.68 -19.05 3.85
CA LYS A 40 5.74 -19.91 2.66
C LYS A 40 4.41 -20.65 2.47
N LEU A 41 3.86 -20.54 1.26
CA LEU A 41 2.64 -21.24 0.85
C LEU A 41 3.01 -22.29 -0.19
N SER A 42 2.73 -23.55 0.14
CA SER A 42 2.81 -24.69 -0.78
C SER A 42 1.52 -25.49 -0.63
N ILE A 43 0.98 -26.04 -1.72
CA ILE A 43 -0.26 -26.82 -1.64
C ILE A 43 -0.01 -28.16 -0.92
N ASP A 44 1.00 -28.89 -1.37
CA ASP A 44 1.52 -30.10 -0.73
C ASP A 44 2.83 -29.72 -0.01
N PRO A 45 3.01 -29.92 1.31
CA PRO A 45 2.13 -30.61 2.26
C PRO A 45 1.10 -29.73 3.00
N TYR A 46 1.19 -28.40 2.97
CA TYR A 46 0.49 -27.57 3.98
C TYR A 46 -1.04 -27.55 3.86
N ILE A 47 -1.57 -27.54 2.64
CA ILE A 47 -3.02 -27.47 2.42
C ILE A 47 -3.61 -28.87 2.44
N ILE A 48 -3.01 -29.82 1.72
CA ILE A 48 -3.54 -31.18 1.56
C ILE A 48 -3.31 -32.02 2.82
N GLU A 49 -2.08 -32.08 3.34
CA GLU A 49 -1.73 -32.90 4.50
C GLU A 49 -2.13 -32.22 5.82
N TYR A 50 -1.76 -30.94 5.98
CA TYR A 50 -1.90 -30.26 7.28
C TYR A 50 -3.14 -29.36 7.44
N SER A 51 -3.94 -29.17 6.39
CA SER A 51 -5.16 -28.31 6.41
C SER A 51 -4.92 -26.89 6.98
N GLN A 52 -3.74 -26.31 6.73
CA GLN A 52 -3.34 -25.00 7.29
C GLN A 52 -3.83 -23.82 6.43
N PHE A 53 -5.14 -23.58 6.41
CA PHE A 53 -5.75 -22.53 5.57
C PHE A 53 -5.35 -21.09 5.93
N TRP A 54 -4.88 -20.83 7.15
CA TRP A 54 -4.45 -19.49 7.56
C TRP A 54 -3.26 -18.97 6.72
N ARG A 55 -2.45 -19.87 6.15
CA ARG A 55 -1.33 -19.53 5.26
C ARG A 55 -1.77 -18.78 4.00
N ILE A 56 -3.01 -19.00 3.57
CA ILE A 56 -3.61 -18.36 2.39
C ILE A 56 -3.77 -16.85 2.62
N LEU A 57 -3.94 -16.40 3.87
CA LEU A 57 -4.00 -14.96 4.15
C LEU A 57 -2.62 -14.39 4.45
N THR A 58 -1.78 -15.15 5.16
CA THR A 58 -0.49 -14.64 5.66
C THR A 58 0.58 -14.52 4.58
N TYR A 59 0.53 -15.33 3.51
CA TYR A 59 1.57 -15.34 2.47
C TYR A 59 1.75 -13.97 1.79
N GLN A 60 0.69 -13.15 1.73
CA GLN A 60 0.75 -11.84 1.07
C GLN A 60 1.34 -10.74 1.94
N LEU A 61 1.33 -10.92 3.26
CA LEU A 61 1.63 -9.83 4.18
C LEU A 61 3.12 -9.58 4.31
N ALA A 62 3.97 -10.59 4.11
CA ALA A 62 5.39 -10.47 4.36
C ALA A 62 6.25 -10.87 3.17
N VAL A 63 7.34 -10.14 3.00
CA VAL A 63 8.36 -10.35 1.97
C VAL A 63 9.54 -11.07 2.61
N VAL A 64 10.10 -12.07 1.93
CA VAL A 64 11.20 -12.89 2.47
C VAL A 64 12.58 -12.32 2.14
N ASN A 65 12.75 -11.74 0.96
CA ASN A 65 14.03 -11.18 0.49
C ASN A 65 14.12 -9.68 0.78
N GLU A 66 15.30 -9.23 1.18
CA GLU A 66 15.56 -7.82 1.49
C GLU A 66 15.47 -6.91 0.24
N SER A 67 15.90 -7.43 -0.92
CA SER A 67 15.79 -6.72 -2.20
C SER A 67 14.33 -6.52 -2.62
N ASP A 68 13.50 -7.55 -2.48
CA ASP A 68 12.06 -7.47 -2.77
C ASP A 68 11.33 -6.53 -1.82
N PHE A 69 11.77 -6.48 -0.57
CA PHE A 69 11.23 -5.57 0.42
C PHE A 69 11.44 -4.10 0.02
N LEU A 70 12.65 -3.76 -0.41
CA LEU A 70 12.98 -2.42 -0.91
C LEU A 70 12.10 -2.06 -2.12
N LEU A 71 12.00 -2.95 -3.11
CA LEU A 71 11.18 -2.72 -4.31
C LEU A 71 9.69 -2.58 -3.97
N THR A 72 9.20 -3.39 -3.03
CA THR A 72 7.82 -3.33 -2.53
C THR A 72 7.52 -1.97 -1.90
N ILE A 73 8.39 -1.46 -1.04
CA ILE A 73 8.21 -0.15 -0.40
C ILE A 73 8.24 0.98 -1.43
N LEU A 74 9.17 0.94 -2.39
CA LEU A 74 9.25 1.95 -3.44
C LEU A 74 7.97 1.98 -4.30
N LEU A 75 7.41 0.81 -4.62
CA LEU A 75 6.13 0.72 -5.34
C LEU A 75 4.97 1.26 -4.50
N TRP A 76 4.89 0.90 -3.22
CA TRP A 76 3.89 1.48 -2.32
C TRP A 76 3.97 3.00 -2.27
N PHE A 77 5.19 3.55 -2.17
CA PHE A 77 5.40 5.00 -2.19
C PHE A 77 4.91 5.65 -3.48
N GLN A 78 5.11 5.02 -4.63
CA GLN A 78 4.60 5.53 -5.91
C GLN A 78 3.08 5.43 -6.01
N PHE A 79 2.47 4.38 -5.44
CA PHE A 79 1.02 4.20 -5.42
C PHE A 79 0.27 5.16 -4.49
N LYS A 80 0.95 6.01 -3.72
CA LYS A 80 0.32 7.10 -2.96
C LYS A 80 -0.56 8.03 -3.81
N VAL A 81 -0.28 8.14 -5.11
CA VAL A 81 -1.09 8.91 -6.05
C VAL A 81 -2.50 8.31 -6.19
N LEU A 82 -2.62 6.97 -6.11
CA LEU A 82 -3.92 6.29 -6.09
C LEU A 82 -4.72 6.61 -4.84
N GLU A 83 -4.06 6.77 -3.68
CA GLU A 83 -4.74 7.19 -2.45
C GLU A 83 -5.36 8.58 -2.61
N ARG A 84 -4.64 9.51 -3.25
CA ARG A 84 -5.15 10.86 -3.53
C ARG A 84 -6.30 10.86 -4.54
N PHE A 85 -6.28 9.94 -5.52
CA PHE A 85 -7.34 9.81 -6.51
C PHE A 85 -8.62 9.21 -5.93
N TYR A 86 -8.52 8.12 -5.16
CA TYR A 86 -9.69 7.43 -4.60
C TYR A 86 -10.21 8.05 -3.28
N GLY A 87 -9.36 8.78 -2.57
CA GLY A 87 -9.53 9.11 -1.18
C GLY A 87 -9.16 7.94 -0.26
N SER A 88 -8.65 8.25 0.93
CA SER A 88 -8.08 7.25 1.85
C SER A 88 -9.04 6.09 2.14
N ARG A 89 -10.28 6.35 2.56
CA ARG A 89 -11.20 5.27 2.95
C ARG A 89 -11.47 4.27 1.82
N LYS A 90 -11.65 4.75 0.60
CA LYS A 90 -11.91 3.88 -0.56
C LYS A 90 -10.65 3.15 -1.00
N TYR A 91 -9.50 3.82 -0.97
CA TYR A 91 -8.20 3.20 -1.26
C TYR A 91 -7.90 2.00 -0.35
N LEU A 92 -8.15 2.13 0.96
CA LEU A 92 -8.03 1.02 1.92
C LEU A 92 -8.92 -0.16 1.50
N SER A 93 -10.19 0.13 1.21
CA SER A 93 -11.17 -0.89 0.82
C SER A 93 -10.71 -1.66 -0.42
N ILE A 94 -10.19 -0.96 -1.43
CA ILE A 94 -9.67 -1.57 -2.66
C ILE A 94 -8.46 -2.46 -2.36
N ILE A 95 -7.52 -2.03 -1.53
CA ILE A 95 -6.34 -2.84 -1.18
C ILE A 95 -6.74 -4.13 -0.48
N VAL A 96 -7.64 -4.06 0.50
CA VAL A 96 -8.10 -5.27 1.21
C VAL A 96 -8.88 -6.17 0.26
N LEU A 97 -9.67 -5.59 -0.64
CA LEU A 97 -10.41 -6.34 -1.65
C LEU A 97 -9.44 -7.09 -2.58
N PHE A 98 -8.38 -6.42 -3.03
CA PHE A 98 -7.32 -7.03 -3.82
C PHE A 98 -6.58 -8.12 -3.05
N ALA A 99 -6.29 -7.92 -1.76
CA ALA A 99 -5.64 -8.95 -0.95
C ALA A 99 -6.50 -10.23 -0.87
N VAL A 100 -7.79 -10.08 -0.54
CA VAL A 100 -8.73 -11.20 -0.43
C VAL A 100 -8.93 -11.90 -1.78
N TYR A 101 -9.18 -11.16 -2.86
CA TYR A 101 -9.36 -11.78 -4.18
C TYR A 101 -8.08 -12.44 -4.69
N ASN A 102 -6.91 -11.84 -4.49
CA ASN A 102 -5.64 -12.47 -4.85
C ASN A 102 -5.44 -13.77 -4.06
N ALA A 103 -5.80 -13.80 -2.77
CA ALA A 103 -5.61 -14.97 -1.92
C ALA A 103 -6.42 -16.16 -2.44
N VAL A 104 -7.70 -15.91 -2.72
CA VAL A 104 -8.63 -16.91 -3.26
C VAL A 104 -8.24 -17.31 -4.68
N ALA A 105 -7.93 -16.35 -5.55
CA ALA A 105 -7.62 -16.62 -6.94
C ALA A 105 -6.29 -17.37 -7.13
N CYS A 106 -5.25 -17.04 -6.35
CA CYS A 106 -4.00 -17.81 -6.35
C CYS A 106 -4.23 -19.25 -5.92
N LEU A 107 -4.99 -19.48 -4.83
CA LEU A 107 -5.32 -20.82 -4.37
C LEU A 107 -6.06 -21.61 -5.44
N LEU A 108 -7.11 -21.03 -6.02
CA LEU A 108 -7.91 -21.70 -7.05
C LEU A 108 -7.06 -22.02 -8.27
N LEU A 109 -6.24 -21.09 -8.75
CA LEU A 109 -5.40 -21.30 -9.92
C LEU A 109 -4.38 -22.42 -9.67
N MET A 110 -3.72 -22.43 -8.51
CA MET A 110 -2.76 -23.48 -8.19
C MET A 110 -3.42 -24.84 -7.99
N SER A 111 -4.53 -24.91 -7.25
CA SER A 111 -5.25 -26.17 -7.02
C SER A 111 -5.81 -26.76 -8.31
N ILE A 112 -6.44 -25.93 -9.15
CA ILE A 112 -6.92 -26.36 -10.48
C ILE A 112 -5.75 -26.73 -11.39
N GLY A 113 -4.65 -25.97 -11.34
CA GLY A 113 -3.45 -26.23 -12.14
C GLY A 113 -2.81 -27.57 -11.82
N GLN A 114 -2.65 -27.90 -10.53
CA GLN A 114 -2.14 -29.21 -10.09
C GLN A 114 -3.09 -30.35 -10.45
N LEU A 115 -4.40 -30.16 -10.27
CA LEU A 115 -5.40 -31.16 -10.62
C LEU A 115 -5.41 -31.44 -12.13
N LEU A 116 -5.37 -30.38 -12.94
CA LEU A 116 -5.31 -30.47 -14.40
C LEU A 116 -4.04 -31.19 -14.83
N TRP A 117 -2.89 -30.87 -14.24
CA TRP A 117 -1.64 -31.56 -14.53
C TRP A 117 -1.68 -33.05 -14.19
N TYR A 118 -2.23 -33.41 -13.02
CA TYR A 118 -2.40 -34.80 -12.62
C TYR A 118 -3.28 -35.56 -13.63
N TYR A 119 -4.44 -35.01 -13.98
CA TYR A 119 -5.33 -35.63 -14.97
C TYR A 119 -4.71 -35.68 -16.37
N ALA A 120 -3.96 -34.66 -16.78
CA ALA A 120 -3.27 -34.66 -18.07
C ALA A 120 -2.19 -35.76 -18.13
N ASN A 121 -1.40 -35.94 -17.06
CA ASN A 121 -0.42 -37.02 -16.98
C ASN A 121 -1.08 -38.39 -16.95
N TYR A 122 -2.18 -38.52 -16.19
CA TYR A 122 -2.99 -39.74 -16.18
C TYR A 122 -3.50 -40.06 -17.59
N PHE A 123 -4.07 -39.07 -18.28
CA PHE A 123 -4.60 -39.23 -19.64
C PHE A 123 -3.50 -39.60 -20.64
N VAL A 124 -2.36 -38.90 -20.63
CA VAL A 124 -1.24 -39.17 -21.55
C VAL A 124 -0.66 -40.57 -21.29
N LYS A 125 -0.38 -40.92 -20.04
CA LYS A 125 0.21 -42.23 -19.69
C LYS A 125 -0.76 -43.38 -19.96
N SER A 126 -2.05 -43.19 -19.66
CA SER A 126 -3.09 -44.19 -19.88
C SER A 126 -3.38 -44.40 -21.37
N THR A 127 -3.45 -43.32 -22.17
CA THR A 127 -3.90 -43.40 -23.57
C THR A 127 -2.76 -43.65 -24.54
N ILE A 128 -1.57 -43.08 -24.30
CA ILE A 128 -0.43 -43.14 -25.24
C ILE A 128 0.57 -44.23 -24.85
N LEU A 129 0.92 -44.32 -23.56
CA LEU A 129 2.02 -45.18 -23.09
C LEU A 129 1.57 -46.55 -22.56
N HIS A 130 0.26 -46.82 -22.48
CA HIS A 130 -0.32 -48.06 -21.92
C HIS A 130 0.33 -48.47 -20.59
N TYR A 131 0.62 -47.49 -19.76
CA TYR A 131 1.29 -47.70 -18.48
C TYR A 131 0.28 -48.17 -17.43
N ASP A 132 0.71 -49.05 -16.52
CA ASP A 132 -0.17 -49.53 -15.46
C ASP A 132 -0.60 -48.36 -14.54
N PRO A 133 -1.90 -48.23 -14.22
CA PRO A 133 -2.42 -47.11 -13.41
C PRO A 133 -1.78 -47.00 -12.02
N SER A 134 -1.25 -48.10 -11.47
CA SER A 134 -0.68 -48.17 -10.13
C SER A 134 0.69 -47.50 -9.98
N GLU A 135 1.39 -47.22 -11.08
CA GLU A 135 2.71 -46.58 -11.04
C GLU A 135 2.65 -45.05 -11.22
N ILE A 136 1.45 -44.48 -11.36
CA ILE A 136 1.27 -43.04 -11.57
C ILE A 136 1.26 -42.33 -10.21
N HIS A 137 2.45 -41.96 -9.74
CA HIS A 137 2.61 -41.14 -8.54
C HIS A 137 2.29 -39.67 -8.80
N TYR A 138 1.75 -39.00 -7.77
CA TYR A 138 1.59 -37.56 -7.75
C TYR A 138 2.98 -36.91 -7.73
N THR A 139 3.27 -36.08 -8.74
CA THR A 139 4.53 -35.35 -8.85
C THR A 139 4.29 -33.87 -8.63
N ASP A 140 5.05 -33.28 -7.71
CA ASP A 140 5.01 -31.84 -7.49
C ASP A 140 5.46 -31.09 -8.74
N THR A 141 4.71 -30.04 -9.07
CA THR A 141 4.98 -29.16 -10.20
C THR A 141 5.44 -27.79 -9.73
N ILE A 142 5.90 -26.97 -10.68
CA ILE A 142 6.19 -25.54 -10.49
C ILE A 142 5.01 -24.72 -9.92
N LEU A 143 3.79 -25.26 -9.94
CA LEU A 143 2.59 -24.61 -9.39
C LEU A 143 2.29 -25.00 -7.95
N ASN A 144 3.14 -25.83 -7.33
CA ASN A 144 2.95 -26.24 -5.93
C ASN A 144 3.32 -25.15 -4.95
N GLU A 145 4.41 -24.45 -5.20
CA GLU A 145 4.96 -23.43 -4.32
C GLU A 145 4.79 -22.04 -4.93
N ILE A 146 4.52 -21.07 -4.07
CA ILE A 146 4.48 -19.65 -4.44
C ILE A 146 5.42 -18.84 -3.56
N ILE A 147 6.02 -17.83 -4.20
CA ILE A 147 6.76 -16.80 -3.50
C ILE A 147 5.83 -16.04 -2.53
N PRO A 148 6.22 -15.91 -1.25
CA PRO A 148 5.51 -15.06 -0.30
C PRO A 148 5.77 -13.58 -0.59
N GLY A 149 4.71 -12.77 -0.54
CA GLY A 149 4.76 -11.33 -0.68
C GLY A 149 3.50 -10.71 -1.29
N PRO A 150 3.34 -9.39 -1.19
CA PRO A 150 2.16 -8.68 -1.72
C PRO A 150 2.23 -8.49 -3.25
N LEU A 151 2.88 -9.40 -3.99
CA LEU A 151 3.10 -9.27 -5.44
C LEU A 151 1.79 -9.17 -6.22
N GLY A 152 0.79 -10.00 -5.90
CA GLY A 152 -0.53 -9.95 -6.54
C GLY A 152 -1.26 -8.63 -6.28
N VAL A 153 -1.15 -8.10 -5.05
CA VAL A 153 -1.74 -6.80 -4.67
C VAL A 153 -1.04 -5.66 -5.43
N LEU A 154 0.29 -5.63 -5.43
CA LEU A 154 1.06 -4.64 -6.17
C LEU A 154 0.79 -4.70 -7.68
N SER A 155 0.63 -5.89 -8.23
CA SER A 155 0.28 -6.12 -9.64
C SER A 155 -1.11 -5.56 -9.99
N SER A 156 -2.10 -5.76 -9.13
CA SER A 156 -3.44 -5.19 -9.32
C SER A 156 -3.46 -3.66 -9.19
N LEU A 157 -2.66 -3.11 -8.27
CA LEU A 157 -2.46 -1.66 -8.12
C LEU A 157 -1.70 -1.07 -9.30
N TYR A 158 -0.73 -1.78 -9.86
CA TYR A 158 0.02 -1.38 -11.05
C TYR A 158 -0.90 -1.17 -12.26
N VAL A 159 -1.82 -2.10 -12.52
CA VAL A 159 -2.82 -1.96 -13.60
C VAL A 159 -3.77 -0.78 -13.34
N SER A 160 -4.19 -0.62 -12.08
CA SER A 160 -5.03 0.51 -11.65
C SER A 160 -4.30 1.85 -11.86
N TYR A 161 -3.03 1.93 -11.47
CA TYR A 161 -2.16 3.09 -11.69
C TYR A 161 -2.04 3.43 -13.18
N GLY A 162 -1.82 2.40 -14.02
CA GLY A 162 -1.73 2.56 -15.47
C GLY A 162 -3.00 3.16 -16.09
N SER A 163 -4.18 2.75 -15.61
CA SER A 163 -5.47 3.07 -16.22
C SER A 163 -6.09 4.38 -15.71
N TYR A 164 -5.97 4.68 -14.42
CA TYR A 164 -6.64 5.83 -13.80
C TYR A 164 -5.82 7.13 -13.82
N ILE A 165 -4.49 7.03 -13.77
CA ILE A 165 -3.63 8.21 -13.68
C ILE A 165 -3.23 8.64 -15.09
N PRO A 166 -3.48 9.89 -15.52
CA PRO A 166 -3.08 10.35 -16.84
C PRO A 166 -1.57 10.61 -16.94
N LEU A 167 -1.04 10.62 -18.17
CA LEU A 167 0.36 10.93 -18.45
C LEU A 167 0.55 12.45 -18.36
N MET A 168 1.48 12.92 -17.52
CA MET A 168 1.71 14.36 -17.32
C MET A 168 2.78 14.93 -18.24
N TYR A 169 3.87 14.20 -18.45
CA TYR A 169 4.97 14.62 -19.29
C TYR A 169 5.56 13.44 -20.05
N HIS A 170 5.99 13.71 -21.27
CA HIS A 170 6.84 12.85 -22.08
C HIS A 170 8.20 13.53 -22.18
N PHE A 171 9.27 12.75 -22.12
CA PHE A 171 10.62 13.24 -22.36
C PHE A 171 11.24 12.43 -23.48
N LYS A 172 11.75 13.13 -24.48
CA LYS A 172 12.40 12.53 -25.64
C LYS A 172 13.90 12.58 -25.41
N ILE A 173 14.54 11.43 -25.43
CA ILE A 173 16.01 11.34 -25.41
C ILE A 173 16.46 11.05 -26.83
N LEU A 174 17.17 12.01 -27.42
CA LEU A 174 17.82 11.84 -28.71
C LEU A 174 19.17 11.18 -28.47
N LEU A 175 19.37 9.94 -28.95
CA LEU A 175 20.62 9.19 -28.78
C LEU A 175 21.67 9.52 -29.85
N THR A 176 21.25 10.16 -30.94
CA THR A 176 22.10 10.50 -32.08
C THR A 176 21.88 11.97 -32.39
N GLU A 177 22.99 12.70 -32.57
CA GLU A 177 22.95 14.09 -33.01
C GLU A 177 22.39 14.15 -34.44
N PRO A 178 21.47 15.07 -34.75
CA PRO A 178 20.97 15.20 -36.12
C PRO A 178 22.12 15.60 -37.06
N GLU A 179 22.37 14.79 -38.09
CA GLU A 179 23.29 15.13 -39.19
C GLU A 179 22.85 16.48 -39.77
N THR A 180 23.74 17.47 -39.68
CA THR A 180 23.49 18.83 -40.17
C THR A 180 24.32 19.02 -41.44
N ASN A 181 23.69 19.40 -42.55
CA ASN A 181 24.41 19.72 -43.78
C ASN A 181 25.28 20.97 -43.60
N GLU A 182 26.28 21.17 -44.49
CA GLU A 182 27.19 22.33 -44.49
C GLU A 182 26.48 23.71 -44.51
N GLU A 183 25.19 23.76 -44.83
CA GLU A 183 24.33 24.95 -44.86
C GLU A 183 23.45 25.14 -43.61
N GLY A 184 23.65 24.32 -42.56
CA GLY A 184 22.95 24.47 -41.27
C GLY A 184 21.48 24.03 -41.27
N GLN A 185 21.02 23.35 -42.32
CA GLN A 185 19.68 22.74 -42.39
C GLN A 185 19.75 21.27 -41.94
N PRO A 186 18.76 20.79 -41.15
CA PRO A 186 18.71 19.39 -40.72
C PRO A 186 18.48 18.48 -41.93
N VAL A 187 19.31 17.46 -42.09
CA VAL A 187 19.12 16.41 -43.09
C VAL A 187 17.97 15.51 -42.62
N GLU A 188 16.89 15.42 -43.38
CA GLU A 188 15.88 14.38 -43.18
C GLU A 188 16.46 13.02 -43.62
N GLU A 189 17.36 12.45 -42.81
CA GLU A 189 17.74 11.07 -42.98
C GLU A 189 16.53 10.18 -42.68
N SER A 190 16.11 9.40 -43.68
CA SER A 190 15.10 8.33 -43.55
C SER A 190 15.58 7.13 -42.71
N GLY A 191 16.76 7.24 -42.09
CA GLY A 191 17.25 6.30 -41.09
C GLY A 191 16.60 6.61 -39.76
N SER A 192 16.09 5.59 -39.07
CA SER A 192 15.46 5.69 -37.76
C SER A 192 16.34 6.52 -36.81
N SER A 193 16.05 7.81 -36.67
CA SER A 193 16.60 8.61 -35.59
C SER A 193 16.32 7.84 -34.31
N LYS A 194 17.38 7.50 -33.58
CA LYS A 194 17.26 6.62 -32.41
C LYS A 194 16.71 7.48 -31.27
N GLU A 195 15.42 7.78 -31.33
CA GLU A 195 14.70 8.53 -30.32
C GLU A 195 14.10 7.56 -29.28
N LEU A 196 14.38 7.81 -28.00
CA LEU A 196 13.73 7.12 -26.90
C LEU A 196 12.68 8.04 -26.28
N ASN A 197 11.41 7.71 -26.52
CA ASN A 197 10.27 8.39 -25.93
C ASN A 197 9.96 7.77 -24.56
N LEU A 198 10.38 8.43 -23.48
CA LEU A 198 10.11 8.00 -22.11
C LEU A 198 9.01 8.85 -21.48
N THR A 199 8.32 8.28 -20.50
CA THR A 199 7.14 8.91 -19.87
C THR A 199 7.29 8.96 -18.35
N ASN A 200 6.57 9.85 -17.67
CA ASN A 200 6.51 9.92 -16.20
C ASN A 200 6.21 8.57 -15.50
N LYS A 201 5.50 7.64 -16.16
CA LYS A 201 5.20 6.31 -15.59
C LYS A 201 6.37 5.33 -15.68
N PHE A 202 7.44 5.65 -16.42
CA PHE A 202 8.64 4.83 -16.59
C PHE A 202 9.21 4.25 -15.28
N PRO A 203 9.47 5.04 -14.21
CA PRO A 203 10.00 4.49 -12.95
C PRO A 203 9.10 3.40 -12.36
N VAL A 204 7.77 3.52 -12.48
CA VAL A 204 6.83 2.51 -11.97
C VAL A 204 6.95 1.21 -12.76
N HIS A 205 7.05 1.32 -14.09
CA HIS A 205 7.25 0.17 -14.96
C HIS A 205 8.57 -0.53 -14.66
N VAL A 206 9.66 0.22 -14.52
CA VAL A 206 10.99 -0.33 -14.18
C VAL A 206 10.95 -1.06 -12.84
N LEU A 207 10.45 -0.42 -11.77
CA LEU A 207 10.38 -1.03 -10.44
C LEU A 207 9.54 -2.33 -10.45
N TYR A 208 8.41 -2.32 -11.15
CA TYR A 208 7.55 -3.50 -11.26
C TYR A 208 8.21 -4.62 -12.07
N THR A 209 8.86 -4.31 -13.19
CA THR A 209 9.61 -5.31 -13.97
C THR A 209 10.77 -5.90 -13.19
N LEU A 210 11.48 -5.08 -12.41
CA LEU A 210 12.59 -5.52 -11.57
C LEU A 210 12.08 -6.44 -10.45
N LEU A 211 10.92 -6.14 -9.86
CA LEU A 211 10.30 -6.99 -8.85
C LEU A 211 9.93 -8.38 -9.39
N ILE A 212 9.37 -8.45 -10.60
CA ILE A 212 9.08 -9.73 -11.27
C ILE A 212 10.37 -10.50 -11.54
N LEU A 213 11.39 -9.80 -12.08
CA LEU A 213 12.67 -10.43 -12.43
C LEU A 213 13.41 -10.96 -11.19
N ASN A 214 13.34 -10.26 -10.07
CA ASN A 214 14.02 -10.63 -8.83
C ASN A 214 13.46 -11.92 -8.21
N ASN A 215 12.14 -12.17 -8.35
CA ASN A 215 11.48 -13.36 -7.81
C ASN A 215 11.42 -14.54 -8.80
N GLY A 216 11.82 -14.34 -10.06
CA GLY A 216 11.88 -15.40 -11.07
C GLY A 216 10.53 -16.04 -11.39
N PHE A 217 10.55 -17.34 -11.73
CA PHE A 217 9.38 -18.08 -12.24
C PHE A 217 8.26 -18.27 -11.21
N GLU A 218 8.60 -18.35 -9.92
CA GLU A 218 7.61 -18.51 -8.83
C GLU A 218 6.68 -17.29 -8.70
N SER A 219 7.10 -16.13 -9.20
CA SER A 219 6.31 -14.89 -9.19
C SER A 219 5.26 -14.80 -10.31
N ILE A 220 5.32 -15.67 -11.32
CA ILE A 220 4.45 -15.60 -12.50
C ILE A 220 2.98 -15.78 -12.11
N VAL A 221 2.70 -16.75 -11.23
CA VAL A 221 1.34 -17.02 -10.76
C VAL A 221 0.71 -15.82 -10.04
N PRO A 222 1.28 -15.27 -8.95
CA PRO A 222 0.68 -14.13 -8.27
C PRO A 222 0.63 -12.88 -9.16
N CYS A 223 1.63 -12.69 -10.02
CA CYS A 223 1.68 -11.57 -10.93
C CYS A 223 0.54 -11.61 -11.94
N THR A 224 0.35 -12.73 -12.64
CA THR A 224 -0.72 -12.91 -13.64
C THR A 224 -2.11 -12.80 -13.02
N VAL A 225 -2.33 -13.45 -11.87
CA VAL A 225 -3.58 -13.31 -11.10
C VAL A 225 -3.84 -11.84 -10.73
N GLY A 226 -2.82 -11.14 -10.23
CA GLY A 226 -2.93 -9.73 -9.88
C GLY A 226 -3.19 -8.82 -11.08
N LEU A 227 -2.59 -9.08 -12.24
CA LEU A 227 -2.82 -8.32 -13.47
C LEU A 227 -4.26 -8.50 -13.95
N ILE A 228 -4.77 -9.73 -13.94
CA ILE A 228 -6.15 -10.05 -14.31
C ILE A 228 -7.12 -9.36 -13.35
N LEU A 229 -6.88 -9.45 -12.04
CA LEU A 229 -7.71 -8.77 -11.02
C LEU A 229 -7.68 -7.24 -11.18
N GLY A 230 -6.53 -6.66 -11.48
CA GLY A 230 -6.41 -5.23 -11.77
C GLY A 230 -7.22 -4.83 -13.01
N ARG A 231 -7.19 -5.64 -14.07
CA ARG A 231 -8.04 -5.41 -15.27
C ARG A 231 -9.52 -5.54 -14.94
N LEU A 232 -9.89 -6.54 -14.15
CA LEU A 232 -11.26 -6.77 -13.73
C LEU A 232 -11.79 -5.60 -12.88
N HIS A 233 -10.93 -5.01 -12.05
CA HIS A 233 -11.22 -3.77 -11.32
C HIS A 233 -11.43 -2.57 -12.24
N THR A 234 -10.59 -2.39 -13.25
CA THR A 234 -10.71 -1.26 -14.18
C THR A 234 -11.97 -1.32 -15.03
N TYR A 235 -12.51 -2.52 -15.25
CA TYR A 235 -13.79 -2.73 -15.95
C TYR A 235 -15.00 -2.81 -15.01
N ASP A 236 -14.83 -2.50 -13.71
CA ASP A 236 -15.90 -2.57 -12.70
C ASP A 236 -16.57 -3.96 -12.58
N LEU A 237 -15.90 -5.03 -13.02
CA LEU A 237 -16.41 -6.40 -13.00
C LEU A 237 -16.22 -7.09 -11.64
N LEU A 238 -15.45 -6.49 -10.74
CA LEU A 238 -15.21 -7.07 -9.41
C LEU A 238 -16.45 -6.95 -8.52
N PRO A 239 -16.99 -8.08 -8.02
CA PRO A 239 -18.05 -8.05 -7.04
C PRO A 239 -17.58 -7.29 -5.80
N GLY A 240 -18.35 -6.29 -5.36
CA GLY A 240 -18.02 -5.49 -4.18
C GLY A 240 -17.08 -4.31 -4.40
N GLY A 241 -16.53 -4.09 -5.61
CA GLY A 241 -15.60 -2.98 -5.87
C GLY A 241 -16.18 -1.58 -5.57
N LYS A 242 -17.48 -1.38 -5.81
CA LYS A 242 -18.17 -0.09 -5.55
C LYS A 242 -18.90 -0.02 -4.20
N SER A 243 -19.40 -1.15 -3.72
CA SER A 243 -20.28 -1.20 -2.55
C SER A 243 -19.55 -1.50 -1.25
N TRP A 244 -18.39 -2.14 -1.30
CA TRP A 244 -17.71 -2.58 -0.09
C TRP A 244 -16.88 -1.46 0.51
N PHE A 245 -17.18 -1.13 1.76
CA PHE A 245 -16.41 -0.19 2.55
C PHE A 245 -16.01 -0.84 3.87
N ILE A 246 -14.79 -0.55 4.27
CA ILE A 246 -14.27 -1.01 5.56
C ILE A 246 -15.03 -0.30 6.69
N PRO A 247 -15.37 -1.03 7.77
CA PRO A 247 -15.95 -0.45 8.97
C PRO A 247 -15.12 0.72 9.50
N ASN A 248 -15.81 1.80 9.90
CA ASN A 248 -15.19 3.00 10.48
C ASN A 248 -14.14 2.72 11.57
N PRO A 249 -14.34 1.79 12.53
CA PRO A 249 -13.31 1.52 13.51
C PRO A 249 -12.05 0.98 12.84
N ILE A 250 -12.13 0.02 11.93
CA ILE A 250 -10.93 -0.56 11.31
C ILE A 250 -10.17 0.51 10.53
N PHE A 251 -10.88 1.36 9.80
CA PHE A 251 -10.29 2.50 9.10
C PHE A 251 -9.56 3.45 10.05
N GLN A 252 -10.18 3.86 11.16
CA GLN A 252 -9.54 4.77 12.12
C GLN A 252 -8.30 4.16 12.79
N PHE A 253 -8.31 2.84 13.04
CA PHE A 253 -7.13 2.15 13.59
C PHE A 253 -5.96 2.18 12.60
N ILE A 254 -6.24 1.93 11.32
CA ILE A 254 -5.21 1.92 10.28
C ILE A 254 -4.72 3.34 10.00
N ALA A 255 -5.60 4.34 9.91
CA ALA A 255 -5.22 5.72 9.61
C ALA A 255 -4.44 6.39 10.76
N HIS A 256 -4.78 6.11 12.02
CA HIS A 256 -4.15 6.69 13.20
C HIS A 256 -3.83 5.61 14.25
N PRO A 257 -2.81 4.76 14.02
CA PRO A 257 -2.53 3.62 14.88
C PRO A 257 -2.12 4.07 16.30
N LEU A 258 -1.23 5.05 16.40
CA LEU A 258 -0.67 5.53 17.68
C LEU A 258 -1.74 6.12 18.60
N ARG A 259 -2.58 7.02 18.06
CA ARG A 259 -3.66 7.68 18.83
C ARG A 259 -4.61 6.66 19.45
N ARG A 260 -4.90 5.57 18.74
CA ARG A 260 -5.84 4.56 19.22
C ARG A 260 -5.21 3.59 20.22
N ILE A 261 -3.95 3.23 20.03
CA ILE A 261 -3.19 2.45 21.01
C ILE A 261 -3.15 3.21 22.34
N ASN A 262 -2.87 4.52 22.32
CA ASN A 262 -2.84 5.34 23.53
C ASN A 262 -4.23 5.41 24.22
N ASN A 263 -5.29 5.65 23.45
CA ASN A 263 -6.67 5.62 23.98
C ASN A 263 -7.06 4.26 24.58
N TRP A 264 -6.59 3.16 23.99
CA TRP A 264 -6.86 1.82 24.49
C TRP A 264 -6.08 1.52 25.78
N ILE A 265 -4.79 1.89 25.84
CA ILE A 265 -3.94 1.75 27.04
C ILE A 265 -4.50 2.60 28.19
N GLY A 266 -4.82 3.87 27.95
CA GLY A 266 -5.43 4.74 28.96
C GLY A 266 -6.80 4.22 29.42
N GLY A 267 -7.60 3.64 28.52
CA GLY A 267 -8.84 2.95 28.87
C GLY A 267 -8.63 1.68 29.69
N ALA A 268 -7.59 0.89 29.39
CA ALA A 268 -7.23 -0.32 30.13
C ALA A 268 -6.70 0.01 31.53
N GLN A 269 -5.84 1.02 31.66
CA GLN A 269 -5.38 1.55 32.94
C GLN A 269 -6.54 2.05 33.80
N ARG A 270 -7.47 2.84 33.24
CA ARG A 270 -8.69 3.29 33.94
C ARG A 270 -9.60 2.15 34.39
N ARG A 271 -9.67 1.05 33.64
CA ARG A 271 -10.42 -0.16 34.03
C ARG A 271 -9.71 -0.96 35.12
N LEU A 272 -8.37 -1.01 35.09
CA LEU A 272 -7.57 -1.66 36.12
C LEU A 272 -7.62 -0.87 37.45
N THR A 273 -7.57 0.46 37.38
CA THR A 273 -7.65 1.33 38.58
C THR A 273 -9.06 1.38 39.16
N ARG A 274 -10.12 1.32 38.35
CA ARG A 274 -11.51 1.17 38.84
C ARG A 274 -11.77 -0.13 39.61
N ARG A 275 -11.03 -1.21 39.36
CA ARG A 275 -11.16 -2.45 40.14
C ARG A 275 -10.54 -2.38 41.54
N ARG A 276 -9.73 -1.36 41.85
CA ARG A 276 -9.08 -1.19 43.16
C ARG A 276 -9.66 -0.06 44.02
N SER A 277 -10.56 0.77 43.48
CA SER A 277 -11.11 1.91 44.23
C SER A 277 -12.61 1.74 44.45
N TYR A 278 -12.96 1.19 45.61
CA TYR A 278 -14.29 1.43 46.19
C TYR A 278 -14.27 2.85 46.73
N GLN A 279 -14.84 3.78 45.96
CA GLN A 279 -15.04 5.14 46.43
C GLN A 279 -16.27 5.15 47.34
N SER A 280 -16.06 5.30 48.64
CA SER A 280 -17.15 5.55 49.59
C SER A 280 -17.84 6.85 49.19
N LEU A 281 -19.17 6.80 48.96
CA LEU A 281 -19.97 8.01 48.82
C LEU A 281 -19.96 8.76 50.17
N SER A 282 -19.10 9.76 50.30
CA SER A 282 -19.31 10.84 51.26
C SER A 282 -20.31 11.81 50.64
N THR A 283 -21.53 11.81 51.19
CA THR A 283 -22.47 12.90 51.01
C THR A 283 -21.93 14.10 51.77
N GLU A 284 -21.23 14.99 51.10
CA GLU A 284 -20.99 16.32 51.64
C GLU A 284 -21.04 17.35 50.50
N VAL A 285 -21.87 18.37 50.73
CA VAL A 285 -22.16 19.47 49.83
C VAL A 285 -20.88 20.30 49.65
N PRO A 286 -20.50 20.70 48.43
CA PRO A 286 -19.23 21.38 48.20
C PRO A 286 -19.29 22.83 48.68
N PRO A 287 -18.28 23.35 49.42
CA PRO A 287 -18.00 24.76 49.41
C PRO A 287 -17.05 25.08 48.24
N VAL A 288 -17.34 26.21 47.59
CA VAL A 288 -16.52 26.83 46.57
C VAL A 288 -15.19 27.29 47.18
N GLN A 289 -14.05 26.90 46.60
CA GLN A 289 -12.88 27.78 46.43
C GLN A 289 -11.80 27.20 45.51
N GLU A 290 -11.16 28.15 44.85
CA GLU A 290 -10.11 28.14 43.82
C GLU A 290 -9.02 27.06 43.95
N GLU A 291 -8.72 26.36 42.85
CA GLU A 291 -7.45 25.66 42.68
C GLU A 291 -6.78 26.02 41.36
N THR A 292 -5.60 26.61 41.52
CA THR A 292 -4.55 26.78 40.54
C THR A 292 -3.99 25.39 40.18
N SER A 293 -4.34 24.84 39.02
CA SER A 293 -3.72 23.62 38.53
C SER A 293 -2.37 23.92 37.87
N ARG A 294 -1.31 23.75 38.68
CA ARG A 294 0.04 23.42 38.21
C ARG A 294 -0.01 22.02 37.59
N ASP A 295 0.06 21.92 36.27
CA ASP A 295 0.50 20.70 35.60
C ASP A 295 1.97 20.87 35.22
N GLN A 296 2.85 20.21 35.96
CA GLN A 296 4.27 20.09 35.64
C GLN A 296 4.65 18.61 35.57
N PHE A 297 5.09 18.23 34.37
CA PHE A 297 5.88 17.06 33.97
C PHE A 297 5.22 15.67 34.01
N ASP A 298 5.04 15.06 32.84
CA ASP A 298 6.15 14.30 32.26
C ASP A 298 6.11 14.30 30.72
N ASN A 299 7.26 14.66 30.15
CA ASN A 299 7.51 14.86 28.74
C ASN A 299 7.75 13.53 28.03
N ASN A 300 7.17 13.37 26.84
CA ASN A 300 7.78 12.62 25.74
C ASN A 300 7.26 13.23 24.43
N GLU A 301 7.89 14.34 24.06
CA GLU A 301 7.79 14.95 22.74
C GLU A 301 8.56 14.10 21.73
N GLU A 302 7.88 13.70 20.64
CA GLU A 302 8.33 13.73 19.23
C GLU A 302 7.46 12.81 18.34
N PRO A 303 7.14 13.14 17.07
CA PRO A 303 7.17 14.43 16.38
C PRO A 303 5.73 14.81 15.92
N GLU A 304 5.08 15.71 16.66
CA GLU A 304 3.77 16.31 16.29
C GLU A 304 3.93 17.64 15.53
N GLU A 305 5.17 18.15 15.37
CA GLU A 305 5.44 19.48 14.82
C GLU A 305 4.79 19.76 13.46
N ASN A 306 4.72 18.81 12.52
CA ASN A 306 4.26 19.16 11.16
C ASN A 306 2.73 19.14 10.96
N ASP A 307 2.02 18.25 11.64
CA ASP A 307 0.55 18.19 11.54
C ASP A 307 -0.09 19.24 12.47
N GLU A 308 0.52 19.49 13.64
CA GLU A 308 0.12 20.61 14.50
C GLU A 308 0.46 21.96 13.87
N VAL A 309 1.63 22.18 13.25
CA VAL A 309 1.93 23.46 12.60
C VAL A 309 0.93 23.79 11.48
N LEU A 310 0.47 22.79 10.72
CA LEU A 310 -0.47 23.02 9.60
C LEU A 310 -1.91 23.24 10.08
N ASP A 311 -2.29 22.64 11.20
CA ASP A 311 -3.57 22.89 11.86
C ASP A 311 -3.54 24.18 12.70
N GLU A 312 -2.40 24.53 13.30
CA GLU A 312 -2.14 25.81 13.96
C GLU A 312 -2.12 26.96 12.95
N GLU A 313 -1.48 26.83 11.79
CA GLU A 313 -1.53 27.86 10.74
C GLU A 313 -2.97 28.08 10.26
N ARG A 314 -3.74 27.01 10.03
CA ARG A 314 -5.16 27.12 9.67
C ARG A 314 -6.02 27.70 10.79
N GLN A 315 -5.71 27.43 12.05
CA GLN A 315 -6.41 28.00 13.19
C GLN A 315 -6.03 29.47 13.40
N ARG A 316 -4.75 29.83 13.23
CA ARG A 316 -4.25 31.20 13.25
C ARG A 316 -4.84 32.01 12.10
N GLU A 317 -4.93 31.49 10.88
CA GLU A 317 -5.62 32.17 9.77
C GLU A 317 -7.10 32.45 10.07
N ARG A 318 -7.79 31.50 10.71
CA ARG A 318 -9.19 31.67 11.12
C ARG A 318 -9.35 32.68 12.25
N GLN A 319 -8.43 32.70 13.21
CA GLN A 319 -8.39 33.69 14.30
C GLN A 319 -8.04 35.08 13.77
N ILE A 320 -7.04 35.22 12.89
CA ILE A 320 -6.67 36.48 12.23
C ILE A 320 -7.85 37.03 11.41
N ARG A 321 -8.60 36.15 10.72
CA ARG A 321 -9.82 36.53 9.98
C ARG A 321 -10.98 36.92 10.91
N ALA A 322 -11.04 36.41 12.14
CA ALA A 322 -12.08 36.75 13.12
C ALA A 322 -11.76 38.03 13.91
N GLU A 323 -10.47 38.34 14.10
CA GLU A 323 -9.99 39.47 14.92
C GLU A 323 -9.71 40.74 14.13
N THR A 324 -9.59 40.66 12.81
CA THR A 324 -9.45 41.85 11.96
C THR A 324 -10.83 42.43 11.65
N PRO A 325 -11.16 43.66 12.11
CA PRO A 325 -12.39 44.31 11.70
C PRO A 325 -12.39 44.49 10.18
N VAL A 326 -13.55 44.29 9.55
CA VAL A 326 -13.74 44.42 8.10
C VAL A 326 -13.21 45.79 7.64
N ARG A 327 -12.07 45.79 6.94
CA ARG A 327 -11.48 47.02 6.38
C ARG A 327 -12.35 47.52 5.23
N PRO A 328 -12.52 48.85 5.08
CA PRO A 328 -13.28 49.40 3.95
C PRO A 328 -12.66 48.98 2.62
N LEU A 329 -13.50 48.61 1.65
CA LEU A 329 -13.09 48.09 0.33
C LEU A 329 -12.03 48.95 -0.36
N GLY A 330 -12.07 50.28 -0.20
CA GLY A 330 -11.09 51.20 -0.77
C GLY A 330 -9.64 50.95 -0.34
N SER A 331 -9.40 50.56 0.92
CA SER A 331 -8.03 50.24 1.38
C SER A 331 -7.55 48.88 0.88
N GLN A 332 -8.46 47.93 0.64
CA GLN A 332 -8.11 46.61 0.11
C GLN A 332 -7.65 46.69 -1.35
N PHE A 333 -8.30 47.53 -2.16
CA PHE A 333 -7.86 47.77 -3.54
C PHE A 333 -6.47 48.40 -3.60
N LEU A 334 -6.17 49.37 -2.72
CA LEU A 334 -4.87 50.05 -2.70
C LEU A 334 -3.68 49.12 -2.37
N ASP A 335 -3.86 48.15 -1.48
CA ASP A 335 -2.82 47.16 -1.16
C ASP A 335 -2.63 46.11 -2.27
N THR A 336 -3.68 45.82 -3.04
CA THR A 336 -3.62 44.85 -4.15
C THR A 336 -2.71 45.35 -5.29
N PHE A 337 -2.47 46.66 -5.39
CA PHE A 337 -1.60 47.27 -6.40
C PHE A 337 -0.20 47.61 -5.88
N ARG A 338 0.15 47.23 -4.65
CA ARG A 338 1.42 47.59 -4.00
C ARG A 338 2.44 46.45 -3.89
N THR A 339 2.07 45.25 -4.34
CA THR A 339 2.98 44.13 -4.66
C THR A 339 3.33 44.15 -6.12
#